data_AF-U7GER8-F1
#
_entry.id   AF-U7GER8-F1
#
_cell.length_a   1.000
_cell.length_b   1.000
_cell.length_c   1.000
_cell.angle_alpha   90.00
_cell.angle_beta   90.00
_cell.angle_gamma   90.00
#
_symmetry.space_group_name_H-M   'P 1'
#
loop_
_entity.id
_entity.type
_entity.pdbx_description
1 polymer ?
#
loop_
_entity_poly.entity_id
_entity_poly.type
_entity_poly.pdbx_seq_one_letter_code
_entity_poly.pdbx_strand_id
1 'polypeptide(L)'
;MANLILILGDQLSPRLSALDGADKENDLIVMAEVHSEASYTNHHTKKLVFIFSAMRHFAQELEREGWRVQDTTGDKACPFNSLYWHFIDRHRQDFANNPRMTMMYRNWDKQAPERRQAILAWAEELLKDIENL
;
A
#
# COMPACT_ATOMS: atom_id res chain seq x y z
N MET A 1 24.86 8.41 -3.47
CA MET A 1 24.75 7.03 -2.96
C MET A 1 23.28 6.87 -2.59
N ALA A 2 22.60 5.82 -3.04
CA ALA A 2 21.16 5.67 -2.80
C ALA A 2 20.89 5.40 -1.31
N ASN A 3 19.97 6.16 -0.71
CA ASN A 3 19.52 5.94 0.66
C ASN A 3 18.21 5.16 0.69
N LEU A 4 18.00 4.42 1.77
CA LEU A 4 16.73 3.77 2.07
C LEU A 4 16.04 4.54 3.19
N ILE A 5 14.85 5.04 2.92
CA ILE A 5 14.06 5.85 3.85
C ILE A 5 12.91 4.99 4.36
N LEU A 6 13.06 4.47 5.58
CA LEU A 6 12.02 3.71 6.24
C LEU A 6 10.97 4.66 6.83
N ILE A 7 9.69 4.42 6.50
CA ILE A 7 8.54 5.12 7.08
C ILE A 7 7.68 4.09 7.82
N LEU A 8 7.38 4.36 9.08
CA LEU A 8 6.54 3.50 9.92
C LEU A 8 5.05 3.85 9.79
N GLY A 9 4.17 2.92 10.19
CA GLY A 9 2.71 3.08 10.05
C GLY A 9 2.09 4.22 10.87
N ASP A 10 2.84 4.80 11.81
CA ASP A 10 2.48 5.96 12.63
C ASP A 10 3.16 7.27 12.17
N GLN A 11 4.02 7.21 11.15
CA GLN A 11 4.84 8.34 10.65
C GLN A 11 4.36 8.87 9.29
N LEU A 12 3.08 8.67 8.97
CA LEU A 12 2.50 8.97 7.65
C LEU A 12 2.25 10.47 7.45
N SER A 13 3.33 11.21 7.24
CA SER A 13 3.35 12.67 7.07
C SER A 13 4.23 13.07 5.88
N PRO A 14 3.75 13.91 4.94
CA PRO A 14 4.57 14.46 3.87
C PRO A 14 5.71 15.37 4.38
N ARG A 15 5.64 15.81 5.65
CA ARG A 15 6.64 16.65 6.32
C ARG A 15 7.53 15.86 7.28
N LEU A 16 7.65 14.55 7.06
CA LEU A 16 8.51 13.71 7.86
C LEU A 16 9.98 14.13 7.66
N SER A 17 10.72 14.35 8.74
CA SER A 17 12.12 14.81 8.66
C SER A 17 13.04 13.85 7.90
N ALA A 18 12.67 12.57 7.81
CA ALA A 18 13.38 11.58 7.01
C ALA A 18 13.34 11.85 5.49
N LEU A 19 12.43 12.71 5.03
CA LEU A 19 12.33 13.17 3.64
C LEU A 19 13.08 14.48 3.39
N ASP A 20 13.55 15.16 4.43
CA ASP A 20 14.24 16.44 4.29
C ASP A 20 15.62 16.25 3.63
N GLY A 21 15.81 16.90 2.47
CA GLY A 21 17.07 16.81 1.71
C GLY A 21 17.28 15.47 1.00
N ALA A 22 16.29 14.57 1.01
CA ALA A 22 16.34 13.32 0.27
C ALA A 22 16.17 13.53 -1.24
N ASP A 23 16.80 12.64 -2.02
CA ASP A 23 16.84 12.68 -3.47
C ASP A 23 15.83 11.68 -4.07
N LYS A 24 14.77 12.21 -4.68
CA LYS A 24 13.68 11.40 -5.28
C LYS A 24 14.14 10.42 -6.37
N GLU A 25 15.21 10.73 -7.08
CA GLU A 25 15.73 9.89 -8.17
C GLU A 25 16.52 8.68 -7.62
N ASN A 26 17.23 8.89 -6.53
CA ASN A 26 18.20 7.93 -6.01
C ASN A 26 17.70 7.18 -4.77
N ASP A 27 16.90 7.83 -3.93
CA ASP A 27 16.44 7.28 -2.65
C ASP A 27 15.18 6.42 -2.82
N LEU A 28 15.05 5.40 -1.98
CA LEU A 28 13.91 4.49 -1.98
C LEU A 28 13.16 4.60 -0.65
N ILE A 29 11.86 4.92 -0.73
CA ILE A 29 10.98 4.86 0.43
C ILE A 29 10.49 3.43 0.63
N VAL A 30 10.62 2.94 1.86
CA VAL A 30 10.15 1.62 2.28
C VAL A 30 9.14 1.78 3.39
N MET A 31 8.00 1.09 3.23
CA MET A 31 6.97 0.91 4.24
C MET A 31 6.61 -0.57 4.24
N ALA A 32 6.57 -1.22 5.39
CA ALA A 32 6.28 -2.66 5.44
C ALA A 32 5.10 -2.95 6.37
N GLU A 33 4.14 -3.74 5.89
CA GLU A 33 3.10 -4.32 6.73
C GLU A 33 3.62 -5.65 7.27
N VAL A 34 4.14 -5.62 8.51
CA VAL A 34 4.87 -6.77 9.08
C VAL A 34 3.96 -7.53 10.04
N HIS A 35 3.87 -8.86 9.87
CA HIS A 35 3.04 -9.71 10.72
C HIS A 35 3.40 -9.62 12.21
N SER A 36 4.70 -9.59 12.55
CA SER A 36 5.15 -9.46 13.95
C SER A 36 4.67 -8.15 14.60
N GLU A 37 4.68 -7.05 13.85
CA GLU A 37 4.16 -5.75 14.31
C GLU A 37 2.63 -5.74 14.42
N ALA A 38 1.94 -6.55 13.60
CA ALA A 38 0.49 -6.69 13.65
C ALA A 38 -0.01 -7.64 14.75
N SER A 39 0.88 -8.42 15.37
CA SER A 39 0.54 -9.53 16.28
C SER A 39 1.24 -9.52 17.64
N TYR A 40 2.17 -8.59 17.90
CA TYR A 40 2.89 -8.51 19.20
C TYR A 40 1.97 -8.26 20.40
N THR A 41 0.78 -7.72 20.15
CA THR A 41 -0.28 -7.58 21.14
C THR A 41 -1.64 -7.74 20.46
N ASN A 42 -2.69 -7.83 21.27
CA ASN A 42 -4.05 -7.95 20.76
C ASN A 42 -4.52 -6.62 20.17
N HIS A 43 -4.22 -6.41 18.89
CA HIS A 43 -4.71 -5.25 18.14
C HIS A 43 -6.15 -5.49 17.69
N HIS A 44 -6.99 -4.48 17.90
CA HIS A 44 -8.34 -4.49 17.36
C HIS A 44 -8.28 -4.51 15.82
N THR A 45 -9.05 -5.39 15.16
CA THR A 45 -9.04 -5.55 13.70
C THR A 45 -9.20 -4.22 12.94
N LYS A 46 -10.14 -3.37 13.38
CA LYS A 46 -10.32 -2.01 12.83
C LYS A 46 -9.06 -1.12 12.89
N LYS A 47 -8.23 -1.24 13.93
CA LYS A 47 -6.97 -0.48 14.07
C LYS A 47 -5.99 -0.91 12.98
N LEU A 48 -5.80 -2.23 12.79
CA LEU A 48 -4.91 -2.77 11.77
C LEU A 48 -5.35 -2.35 10.36
N VAL A 49 -6.64 -2.51 10.06
CA VAL A 49 -7.22 -2.08 8.79
C VAL A 49 -7.02 -0.59 8.55
N PHE A 50 -7.22 0.25 9.58
CA PHE A 50 -7.00 1.69 9.50
C PHE A 50 -5.54 2.03 9.18
N ILE A 51 -4.59 1.45 9.93
CA ILE A 51 -3.15 1.73 9.76
C ILE A 51 -2.67 1.28 8.38
N PHE A 52 -2.97 0.04 7.98
CA PHE A 52 -2.56 -0.46 6.66
C PHE A 52 -3.21 0.31 5.52
N SER A 53 -4.50 0.65 5.64
CA SER A 53 -5.16 1.53 4.67
C SER A 53 -4.47 2.88 4.57
N ALA A 54 -4.10 3.50 5.69
CA ALA A 54 -3.40 4.77 5.70
C ALA A 54 -2.00 4.66 5.08
N MET A 55 -1.22 3.62 5.43
CA MET A 55 0.12 3.36 4.86
C MET A 55 0.07 3.22 3.34
N ARG A 56 -0.89 2.45 2.82
CA ARG A 56 -1.07 2.25 1.37
C ARG A 56 -1.46 3.53 0.63
N HIS A 57 -2.30 4.38 1.23
CA HIS A 57 -2.68 5.64 0.61
C HIS A 57 -1.52 6.63 0.62
N PHE A 58 -0.76 6.66 1.71
CA PHE A 58 0.43 7.48 1.83
C PHE A 58 1.52 7.05 0.82
N ALA A 59 1.70 5.74 0.60
CA ALA A 59 2.56 5.21 -0.47
C ALA A 59 2.19 5.76 -1.85
N GLN A 60 0.90 5.74 -2.20
CA GLN A 60 0.42 6.26 -3.48
C GLN A 60 0.55 7.78 -3.58
N GLU A 61 0.38 8.50 -2.48
CA GLU A 61 0.59 9.94 -2.43
C GLU A 61 2.06 10.26 -2.73
N LEU A 62 2.99 9.56 -2.09
CA LEU A 62 4.43 9.68 -2.33
C LEU A 62 4.79 9.33 -3.79
N GLU A 63 4.26 8.24 -4.35
CA GLU A 63 4.45 7.89 -5.77
C GLU A 63 3.98 9.02 -6.70
N ARG A 64 2.82 9.65 -6.42
CA ARG A 64 2.31 10.77 -7.23
C ARG A 64 3.18 12.01 -7.12
N GLU A 65 3.84 12.21 -5.99
CA GLU A 65 4.81 13.28 -5.80
C GLU A 65 6.17 12.98 -6.43
N GLY A 66 6.34 11.81 -7.05
CA GLY A 66 7.56 11.41 -7.74
C GLY A 66 8.57 10.68 -6.86
N TRP A 67 8.18 10.24 -5.66
CA TRP A 67 9.04 9.36 -4.86
C TRP A 67 9.03 7.94 -5.41
N ARG A 68 10.17 7.26 -5.34
CA ARG A 68 10.25 5.82 -5.53
C ARG A 68 9.84 5.11 -4.24
N VAL A 69 8.77 4.32 -4.29
CA VAL A 69 8.24 3.53 -3.16
C VAL A 69 8.27 2.04 -3.53
N GLN A 70 8.37 1.12 -2.56
CA GLN A 70 8.43 -0.32 -2.79
C GLN A 70 7.35 -0.85 -3.77
N ASP A 71 7.66 -1.94 -4.47
CA ASP A 71 6.79 -2.52 -5.50
C ASP A 71 5.44 -3.05 -4.97
N THR A 72 4.42 -2.95 -5.82
CA THR A 72 3.05 -3.46 -5.55
C THR A 72 2.89 -4.94 -5.95
N THR A 73 3.80 -5.49 -6.74
CA THR A 73 3.71 -6.84 -7.33
C THR A 73 5.08 -7.55 -7.34
N GLY A 74 5.07 -8.89 -7.37
CA GLY A 74 6.27 -9.72 -7.45
C GLY A 74 6.74 -10.26 -6.10
N ASP A 75 7.68 -11.21 -6.11
CA ASP A 75 8.06 -12.03 -4.94
C ASP A 75 8.57 -11.24 -3.72
N LYS A 76 9.03 -9.99 -3.94
CA LYS A 76 9.52 -9.10 -2.87
C LYS A 76 8.50 -8.05 -2.46
N ALA A 77 7.36 -7.97 -3.14
CA ALA A 77 6.30 -7.04 -2.78
C ALA A 77 5.51 -7.56 -1.58
N CYS A 78 5.12 -6.67 -0.68
CA CYS A 78 4.23 -7.03 0.42
C CYS A 78 2.90 -7.59 -0.16
N PRO A 79 2.47 -8.81 0.21
CA PRO A 79 1.26 -9.44 -0.32
C PRO A 79 0.00 -8.59 -0.17
N PHE A 80 -0.05 -7.81 0.91
CA PHE A 80 -1.15 -6.92 1.21
C PHE A 80 -1.35 -5.78 0.19
N ASN A 81 -0.30 -5.36 -0.52
CA ASN A 81 -0.40 -4.29 -1.52
C ASN A 81 -1.33 -4.67 -2.67
N SER A 82 -1.21 -5.89 -3.19
CA SER A 82 -2.07 -6.40 -4.25
C SER A 82 -3.42 -6.88 -3.72
N LEU A 83 -3.44 -7.57 -2.57
CA LEU A 83 -4.68 -8.03 -1.93
C LEU A 83 -5.62 -6.88 -1.56
N TYR A 84 -5.07 -5.73 -1.16
CA TYR A 84 -5.84 -4.51 -0.92
C TYR A 84 -6.64 -4.08 -2.14
N TRP A 85 -5.96 -3.90 -3.26
CA TRP A 85 -6.57 -3.41 -4.49
C TRP A 85 -7.56 -4.43 -5.05
N HIS A 86 -7.22 -5.71 -4.95
CA HIS A 86 -8.15 -6.79 -5.24
C HIS A 86 -9.42 -6.73 -4.37
N PHE A 87 -9.30 -6.47 -3.06
CA PHE A 87 -10.48 -6.27 -2.20
C PHE A 87 -11.31 -5.05 -2.62
N ILE A 88 -10.65 -3.91 -2.88
CA ILE A 88 -11.33 -2.68 -3.31
C ILE A 88 -12.08 -2.91 -4.62
N ASP A 89 -11.44 -3.52 -5.61
CA ASP A 89 -12.04 -3.80 -6.92
C ASP A 89 -13.22 -4.79 -6.80
N ARG A 90 -13.03 -5.89 -6.08
CA ARG A 90 -14.05 -6.92 -5.86
C ARG A 90 -15.31 -6.39 -5.17
N HIS A 91 -15.15 -5.50 -4.20
CA HIS A 91 -16.26 -4.94 -3.40
C HIS A 91 -16.73 -3.57 -3.90
N ARG A 92 -16.39 -3.22 -5.14
CA ARG A 92 -16.71 -1.91 -5.71
C ARG A 92 -18.19 -1.58 -5.65
N GLN A 93 -19.06 -2.54 -5.95
CA GLN A 93 -20.51 -2.34 -5.92
C GLN A 93 -21.01 -2.09 -4.49
N ASP A 94 -20.52 -2.86 -3.52
CA ASP A 94 -20.91 -2.76 -2.11
C ASP A 94 -20.54 -1.38 -1.51
N PHE A 95 -19.40 -0.84 -1.92
CA PHE A 95 -18.85 0.40 -1.38
C PHE A 95 -19.06 1.63 -2.27
N ALA A 96 -19.74 1.50 -3.42
CA ALA A 96 -19.94 2.59 -4.37
C ALA A 96 -20.59 3.84 -3.73
N ASN A 97 -21.49 3.63 -2.77
CA ASN A 97 -22.22 4.69 -2.09
C ASN A 97 -21.49 5.23 -0.84
N ASN A 98 -20.31 4.72 -0.50
CA ASN A 98 -19.55 5.21 0.64
C ASN A 98 -18.67 6.40 0.23
N PRO A 99 -18.96 7.63 0.68
CA PRO A 99 -18.21 8.82 0.28
C PRO A 99 -16.74 8.78 0.72
N ARG A 100 -16.41 7.99 1.75
CA ARG A 100 -15.02 7.76 2.17
C ARG A 100 -14.23 6.91 1.19
N MET A 101 -14.87 6.19 0.28
CA MET A 101 -14.23 5.30 -0.70
C MET A 101 -14.03 5.96 -2.07
N THR A 102 -14.62 7.14 -2.29
CA THR A 102 -14.61 7.84 -3.58
C THR A 102 -13.20 8.11 -4.09
N MET A 103 -12.30 8.58 -3.23
CA MET A 103 -10.92 8.87 -3.64
C MET A 103 -10.18 7.58 -4.06
N MET A 104 -10.52 6.45 -3.46
CA MET A 104 -9.82 5.18 -3.66
C MET A 104 -10.20 4.59 -5.00
N TYR A 105 -11.48 4.63 -5.37
CA TYR A 105 -11.92 4.24 -6.70
C TYR A 105 -11.41 5.18 -7.78
N ARG A 106 -11.38 6.49 -7.54
CA ARG A 106 -10.78 7.44 -8.49
C ARG A 106 -9.30 7.17 -8.72
N ASN A 107 -8.56 6.83 -7.66
CA ASN A 107 -7.15 6.49 -7.76
C ASN A 107 -6.92 5.17 -8.46
N TRP A 108 -7.76 4.16 -8.17
CA TRP A 108 -7.75 2.87 -8.86
C TRP A 108 -8.04 3.03 -10.36
N ASP A 109 -9.08 3.76 -10.74
CA ASP A 109 -9.49 3.97 -12.13
C ASP A 109 -8.47 4.76 -12.96
N LYS A 110 -7.62 5.57 -12.32
CA LYS A 110 -6.53 6.30 -12.98
C LYS A 110 -5.34 5.41 -13.34
N GLN A 111 -5.23 4.22 -12.76
CA GLN A 111 -4.11 3.32 -13.08
C GLN A 111 -4.28 2.71 -14.47
N ALA A 112 -3.16 2.52 -15.17
CA ALA A 112 -3.14 1.86 -16.48
C ALA A 112 -3.82 0.48 -16.41
N PRO A 113 -4.64 0.09 -17.39
CA PRO A 113 -5.33 -1.21 -17.41
C PRO A 113 -4.38 -2.39 -17.17
N GLU A 114 -3.19 -2.35 -17.77
CA GLU A 114 -2.16 -3.39 -17.64
C GLU A 114 -1.65 -3.50 -16.20
N ARG A 115 -1.43 -2.35 -15.54
CA ARG A 115 -1.00 -2.31 -14.12
C ARG A 115 -2.08 -2.88 -13.22
N ARG A 116 -3.35 -2.53 -13.45
CA ARG A 116 -4.48 -3.09 -12.68
C ARG A 116 -4.58 -4.60 -12.84
N GLN A 117 -4.48 -5.09 -14.07
CA GLN A 117 -4.51 -6.52 -14.34
C GLN A 117 -3.36 -7.26 -13.67
N ALA A 118 -2.14 -6.72 -13.69
CA ALA A 118 -0.99 -7.31 -13.00
C ALA A 118 -1.18 -7.37 -11.48
N ILE A 119 -1.74 -6.30 -10.89
CA ILE A 119 -2.05 -6.25 -9.45
C ILE A 119 -3.10 -7.30 -9.07
N LEU A 120 -4.18 -7.40 -9.85
CA LEU A 120 -5.25 -8.37 -9.61
C LEU A 120 -4.77 -9.81 -9.79
N ALA A 121 -4.01 -10.09 -10.85
CA ALA A 121 -3.43 -11.41 -11.09
C ALA A 121 -2.48 -11.83 -9.97
N TRP A 122 -1.60 -10.92 -9.52
CA TRP A 122 -0.72 -11.19 -8.39
C TRP A 122 -1.50 -11.48 -7.10
N ALA A 123 -2.57 -10.71 -6.84
CA ALA A 123 -3.45 -10.96 -5.70
C ALA A 123 -4.13 -12.33 -5.78
N GLU A 124 -4.60 -12.74 -6.96
CA GLU A 124 -5.18 -14.07 -7.17
C GLU A 124 -4.17 -15.20 -6.92
N GLU A 125 -2.91 -15.04 -7.35
CA GLU A 125 -1.86 -16.01 -7.03
C GLU A 125 -1.61 -16.10 -5.52
N LEU A 126 -1.51 -14.96 -4.81
CA LEU A 126 -1.34 -14.94 -3.36
C LEU A 126 -2.53 -15.56 -2.62
N LEU A 127 -3.75 -15.39 -3.12
CA LEU A 127 -4.96 -15.97 -2.52
C LEU A 127 -5.00 -17.50 -2.62
N LYS A 128 -4.32 -18.11 -3.60
CA LYS A 128 -4.24 -19.58 -3.72
C LYS A 128 -3.46 -20.21 -2.57
N ASP A 129 -2.55 -19.48 -1.96
CA ASP A 129 -1.70 -19.95 -0.86
C ASP A 129 -1.73 -18.97 0.33
N ILE A 130 -2.93 -18.48 0.67
CA ILE A 130 -3.11 -17.45 1.69
C ILE A 130 -2.62 -17.88 3.08
N GLU A 131 -2.58 -19.19 3.35
CA GLU A 131 -2.17 -19.73 4.65
C GLU A 131 -0.65 -19.67 4.87
N ASN A 132 0.14 -19.45 3.81
CA ASN A 132 1.60 -19.46 3.86
C ASN A 132 2.25 -18.11 3.43
N LEU A 133 1.47 -17.02 3.47
CA LEU A 133 1.93 -15.65 3.18
C LEU A 133 2.83 -15.04 4.27
#